data_AF-A0A2V8FLV7-F1
#
_entry.id   AF-A0A2V8FLV7-F1
#
_cell.length_a   1.000
_cell.length_b   1.000
_cell.length_c   1.000
_cell.angle_alpha   90.00
_cell.angle_beta   90.00
_cell.angle_gamma   90.00
#
_symmetry.space_group_name_H-M   'P 1'
#
loop_
_entity.id
_entity.type
_entity.pdbx_description
1 polymer ?
#
loop_
_entity_poly.entity_id
_entity_poly.type
_entity_poly.pdbx_seq_one_letter_code
_entity_poly.pdbx_strand_id
1 'polypeptide(L)'
;MLKDLKAGFLMMVVMTVITGGVYPAVVTGIAQVAFRDRANGSLVTSNGQVVGSRLIGQAFTKPEYFHPRPSAAGANGYDPTATAGSNLGPTSAKLINGTTKLDDKKNEVVDFDGIKVRVVHYCVDNDIPFESSVPLDRFTDTRGDLDDVKLIKAFNDDKAPLRFRAKEAIPSDAVTGSASGIDPHISPKNADMQVARVAKSRHISVDEVRALIARHTEGRTLGMLGEPHVNVLELNLALDQQFARQ
;
A
#
# COMPACT_ATOMS: atom_id res chain seq x y z
N MET A 1 -57.49 8.95 1.10
CA MET A 1 -56.39 9.93 0.97
C MET A 1 -55.75 10.31 2.30
N LEU A 2 -56.39 11.05 3.22
CA LEU A 2 -55.71 11.49 4.45
C LEU A 2 -55.34 10.34 5.41
N LYS A 3 -56.14 9.27 5.47
CA LYS A 3 -55.85 8.05 6.23
C LYS A 3 -54.63 7.30 5.66
N ASP A 4 -54.58 7.17 4.34
CA ASP A 4 -53.48 6.50 3.64
C ASP A 4 -52.17 7.28 3.79
N LEU A 5 -52.23 8.61 3.73
CA LEU A 5 -51.08 9.48 3.95
C LEU A 5 -50.54 9.38 5.38
N LYS A 6 -51.42 9.30 6.39
CA LYS A 6 -51.02 9.08 7.79
C LYS A 6 -50.37 7.70 7.99
N ALA A 7 -50.93 6.66 7.40
CA ALA A 7 -50.37 5.31 7.48
C ALA A 7 -48.98 5.25 6.82
N GLY A 8 -48.82 5.86 5.64
CA GLY A 8 -47.52 5.95 4.95
C GLY A 8 -46.48 6.73 5.77
N PHE A 9 -46.86 7.88 6.34
CA PHE A 9 -45.97 8.66 7.19
C PHE A 9 -45.57 7.91 8.46
N LEU A 10 -46.52 7.22 9.11
CA LEU A 10 -46.22 6.43 10.30
C LEU A 10 -45.27 5.28 9.97
N MET A 11 -45.48 4.57 8.87
CA MET A 11 -44.57 3.51 8.43
C MET A 11 -43.18 4.04 8.12
N MET A 12 -43.06 5.22 7.51
CA MET A 12 -41.78 5.89 7.30
C MET A 12 -41.08 6.15 8.63
N VAL A 13 -41.75 6.74 9.61
CA VAL A 13 -41.17 7.02 10.94
C VAL A 13 -40.76 5.73 11.65
N VAL A 14 -41.63 4.72 11.67
CA VAL A 14 -41.35 3.42 12.30
C VAL A 14 -40.13 2.77 11.65
N MET A 15 -40.07 2.72 10.32
CA MET A 15 -38.94 2.14 9.61
C MET A 15 -37.64 2.92 9.84
N THR A 16 -37.69 4.24 9.92
CA THR A 16 -36.52 5.07 10.26
C THR A 16 -36.02 4.77 11.68
N VAL A 17 -36.91 4.65 12.66
CA VAL A 17 -36.51 4.31 14.05
C VAL A 17 -35.93 2.91 14.13
N ILE A 18 -36.54 1.94 13.44
CA ILE A 18 -36.05 0.56 13.44
C ILE A 18 -34.68 0.47 12.76
N THR A 19 -34.54 1.00 11.54
CA THR A 19 -33.33 0.82 10.73
C THR A 19 -32.20 1.80 11.07
N GLY A 20 -32.52 3.00 11.53
CA GLY A 20 -31.55 4.04 11.91
C GLY A 20 -31.22 4.11 13.40
N GLY A 21 -32.04 3.49 14.26
CA GLY A 21 -31.86 3.51 15.72
C GLY A 21 -31.71 2.13 16.32
N VAL A 22 -32.79 1.34 16.30
CA VAL A 22 -32.84 0.03 16.98
C VAL A 22 -31.80 -0.93 16.41
N TYR A 23 -31.76 -1.08 15.08
CA TYR A 23 -30.84 -1.98 14.40
C TYR A 23 -29.36 -1.65 14.69
N PRO A 24 -28.84 -0.43 14.45
CA PRO A 24 -27.43 -0.14 14.72
C PRO A 24 -27.08 -0.25 16.21
N ALA A 25 -27.99 0.09 17.12
CA ALA A 25 -27.75 -0.07 18.57
C ALA A 25 -27.61 -1.55 18.96
N VAL A 26 -28.50 -2.41 18.48
CA VAL A 26 -28.45 -3.86 18.74
C VAL A 26 -27.18 -4.47 18.14
N VAL A 27 -26.85 -4.16 16.88
CA VAL A 27 -25.64 -4.66 16.22
C VAL A 27 -24.38 -4.19 16.95
N THR A 28 -24.32 -2.93 17.36
CA THR A 28 -23.19 -2.38 18.13
C THR A 28 -23.05 -3.07 19.48
N GLY A 29 -24.16 -3.28 20.20
CA GLY A 29 -24.16 -3.98 21.48
C GLY A 29 -23.61 -5.41 21.34
N ILE A 30 -24.09 -6.17 20.35
CA ILE A 30 -23.59 -7.52 20.08
C ILE A 30 -22.11 -7.49 19.70
N ALA A 31 -21.69 -6.59 18.81
CA ALA A 31 -20.31 -6.51 18.35
C ALA A 31 -19.33 -6.16 19.49
N GLN A 32 -19.72 -5.26 20.40
CA GLN A 32 -18.90 -4.89 21.55
C GLN A 32 -18.76 -6.02 22.58
N VAL A 33 -19.78 -6.87 22.73
CA VAL A 33 -19.73 -8.03 23.65
C VAL A 33 -18.96 -9.20 23.04
N ALA A 34 -19.24 -9.54 21.78
CA ALA A 34 -18.69 -10.73 21.15
C ALA A 34 -17.33 -10.51 20.46
N PHE A 35 -17.08 -9.31 19.91
CA PHE A 35 -15.95 -9.03 19.02
C PHE A 35 -15.31 -7.67 19.29
N ARG A 36 -15.09 -7.35 20.57
CA ARG A 36 -14.63 -6.02 21.02
C ARG A 36 -13.40 -5.49 20.27
N ASP A 37 -12.38 -6.31 20.02
CA ASP A 37 -11.17 -5.88 19.29
C ASP A 37 -11.50 -5.40 17.87
N ARG A 38 -12.29 -6.20 17.12
CA ARG A 38 -12.70 -5.86 15.74
C ARG A 38 -13.65 -4.69 15.70
N ALA A 39 -14.61 -4.63 16.63
CA ALA A 39 -15.60 -3.56 16.73
C ALA A 39 -14.95 -2.19 17.02
N ASN A 40 -13.80 -2.18 17.69
CA ASN A 40 -13.04 -0.98 17.98
C ASN A 40 -11.88 -0.75 16.97
N GLY A 41 -11.91 -1.43 15.82
CA GLY A 41 -11.02 -1.16 14.69
C GLY A 41 -9.76 -2.03 14.61
N SER A 42 -9.66 -3.12 15.37
CA SER A 42 -8.52 -4.06 15.35
C SER A 42 -7.17 -3.34 15.54
N LEU A 43 -7.10 -2.49 16.58
CA LEU A 43 -5.95 -1.63 16.82
C LEU A 43 -4.70 -2.44 17.17
N VAL A 44 -3.56 -1.99 16.65
CA VAL A 44 -2.24 -2.55 16.95
C VAL A 44 -1.51 -1.61 17.88
N THR A 45 -0.95 -2.15 18.96
CA THR A 45 -0.22 -1.38 19.96
C THR A 45 1.24 -1.81 20.03
N SER A 46 2.12 -0.85 20.23
CA SER A 46 3.55 -1.06 20.48
C SER A 46 3.99 -0.15 21.61
N ASN A 47 4.66 -0.71 22.63
CA ASN A 47 5.08 0.03 23.83
C ASN A 47 3.94 0.81 24.52
N GLY A 48 2.73 0.25 24.55
CA GLY A 48 1.55 0.87 25.15
C GLY A 48 0.91 2.00 24.33
N GLN A 49 1.45 2.32 23.15
CA GLN A 49 0.87 3.31 22.24
C GLN A 49 0.19 2.63 21.05
N VAL A 50 -0.93 3.19 20.59
CA VAL A 50 -1.59 2.74 19.37
C VAL A 50 -0.76 3.22 18.18
N VAL A 51 -0.22 2.27 17.43
CA VAL A 51 0.62 2.54 16.24
C VAL A 51 -0.16 2.38 14.94
N GLY A 52 -1.35 1.79 14.97
CA GLY A 52 -2.18 1.61 13.80
C GLY A 52 -3.32 0.63 14.00
N SER A 53 -3.78 0.05 12.90
CA SER A 53 -4.78 -1.02 12.84
C SER A 53 -4.28 -2.12 11.92
N ARG A 54 -4.67 -3.37 12.19
CA ARG A 54 -4.40 -4.51 11.29
C ARG A 54 -5.03 -4.32 9.91
N LEU A 55 -6.04 -3.47 9.82
CA LEU A 55 -6.84 -3.27 8.61
C LEU A 55 -6.38 -2.10 7.74
N ILE A 56 -5.39 -1.32 8.20
CA ILE A 56 -4.97 -0.07 7.54
C ILE A 56 -3.47 -0.11 7.27
N GLY A 57 -3.09 -0.04 6.00
CA GLY A 57 -1.70 0.10 5.58
C GLY A 57 -1.10 1.45 5.95
N GLN A 58 0.22 1.52 6.03
CA GLN A 58 0.96 2.73 6.37
C GLN A 58 2.14 2.90 5.42
N ALA A 59 2.54 4.14 5.16
CA ALA A 59 3.72 4.42 4.35
C ALA A 59 5.00 4.03 5.09
N PHE A 60 5.60 2.89 4.71
CA PHE A 60 6.96 2.52 5.11
C PHE A 60 7.91 2.76 3.93
N THR A 61 8.90 3.63 4.14
CA THR A 61 9.87 4.02 3.11
C THR A 61 11.32 3.72 3.48
N LYS A 62 11.61 3.46 4.75
CA LYS A 62 12.99 3.22 5.19
C LYS A 62 13.49 1.82 4.76
N PRO A 63 14.79 1.66 4.45
CA PRO A 63 15.32 0.42 3.91
C PRO A 63 15.29 -0.76 4.89
N GLU A 64 15.16 -0.51 6.19
CA GLU A 64 15.07 -1.53 7.23
C GLU A 64 13.66 -2.08 7.47
N TYR A 65 12.65 -1.61 6.71
CA TYR A 65 11.26 -2.08 6.78
C TYR A 65 10.80 -2.69 5.47
N PHE A 66 9.83 -3.58 5.54
CA PHE A 66 9.04 -4.00 4.38
C PHE A 66 8.20 -2.83 3.89
N HIS A 67 8.28 -2.60 2.58
CA HIS A 67 7.52 -1.56 1.89
C HIS A 67 6.20 -2.16 1.42
N PRO A 68 5.08 -1.45 1.67
CA PRO A 68 3.78 -1.90 1.23
C PRO A 68 3.60 -1.58 -0.27
N ARG A 69 2.39 -1.83 -0.77
CA ARG A 69 2.01 -1.48 -2.14
C ARG A 69 2.06 0.05 -2.36
N PRO A 70 2.17 0.54 -3.60
CA PRO A 70 1.94 1.95 -3.89
C PRO A 70 0.52 2.37 -3.49
N SER A 71 0.34 3.61 -3.05
CA SER A 71 -0.96 4.15 -2.66
C SER A 71 -1.30 5.40 -3.47
N ALA A 72 -2.57 5.50 -3.86
CA ALA A 72 -3.16 6.71 -4.43
C ALA A 72 -4.11 7.44 -3.46
N ALA A 73 -4.20 7.00 -2.19
CA ALA A 73 -5.01 7.66 -1.16
C ALA A 73 -4.34 8.94 -0.65
N GLY A 74 -5.02 10.08 -0.78
CA GLY A 74 -4.50 11.39 -0.40
C GLY A 74 -3.29 11.86 -1.22
N ALA A 75 -2.69 12.99 -0.82
CA ALA A 75 -1.57 13.58 -1.55
C ALA A 75 -0.24 12.81 -1.38
N ASN A 76 -0.05 12.16 -0.23
CA ASN A 76 1.20 11.50 0.15
C ASN A 76 1.08 9.97 0.24
N GLY A 77 -0.06 9.40 -0.16
CA GLY A 77 -0.37 7.99 0.04
C GLY A 77 -0.83 7.67 1.47
N TYR A 78 -1.54 6.54 1.62
CA TYR A 78 -1.99 5.98 2.89
C TYR A 78 -2.79 6.95 3.78
N ASP A 79 -3.52 7.89 3.18
CA ASP A 79 -4.42 8.79 3.89
C ASP A 79 -5.78 8.12 4.15
N PRO A 80 -6.13 7.79 5.41
CA PRO A 80 -7.38 7.12 5.73
C PRO A 80 -8.60 8.05 5.60
N THR A 81 -8.41 9.36 5.46
CA THR A 81 -9.47 10.34 5.24
C THR A 81 -9.76 10.58 3.75
N ALA A 82 -8.88 10.10 2.87
CA ALA A 82 -8.96 10.26 1.42
C ALA A 82 -8.69 8.93 0.69
N THR A 83 -9.40 7.87 1.10
CA THR A 83 -9.24 6.53 0.53
C THR A 83 -9.68 6.48 -0.93
N ALA A 84 -8.79 6.07 -1.83
CA ALA A 84 -9.08 5.92 -3.25
C ALA A 84 -8.02 5.05 -3.95
N GLY A 85 -8.44 4.40 -5.03
CA GLY A 85 -7.54 3.84 -6.03
C GLY A 85 -7.17 4.87 -7.10
N SER A 86 -6.15 4.56 -7.91
CA SER A 86 -5.70 5.46 -9.00
C SER A 86 -6.71 5.61 -10.14
N ASN A 87 -7.59 4.63 -10.35
CA ASN A 87 -8.64 4.61 -11.38
C ASN A 87 -8.14 4.86 -12.82
N LEU A 88 -6.88 4.49 -13.12
CA LEU A 88 -6.31 4.61 -14.46
C LEU A 88 -6.50 3.30 -15.26
N GLY A 89 -6.89 3.44 -16.53
CA GLY A 89 -7.03 2.30 -17.43
C GLY A 89 -5.69 1.65 -17.82
N PRO A 90 -5.69 0.39 -18.24
CA PRO A 90 -4.46 -0.37 -18.54
C PRO A 90 -3.63 0.19 -19.71
N THR A 91 -4.25 0.96 -20.61
CA THR A 91 -3.58 1.63 -21.73
C THR A 91 -3.14 3.07 -21.42
N SER A 92 -3.34 3.53 -20.19
CA SER A 92 -3.01 4.90 -19.78
C SER A 92 -1.50 5.13 -19.78
N ALA A 93 -1.03 6.08 -20.57
CA ALA A 93 0.36 6.53 -20.52
C ALA A 93 0.73 7.07 -19.13
N LYS A 94 -0.19 7.75 -18.45
CA LYS A 94 -0.01 8.21 -17.06
C LYS A 94 0.26 7.05 -16.11
N LEU A 95 -0.47 5.95 -16.24
CA LEU A 95 -0.24 4.76 -15.41
C LEU A 95 1.10 4.10 -15.73
N ILE A 96 1.45 3.99 -17.01
CA ILE A 96 2.62 3.23 -17.45
C ILE A 96 3.92 4.01 -17.20
N ASN A 97 3.98 5.26 -17.67
CA ASN A 97 5.20 6.07 -17.71
C ASN A 97 5.29 7.10 -16.57
N GLY A 98 4.16 7.45 -15.95
CA GLY A 98 4.10 8.58 -15.03
C GLY A 98 3.91 9.93 -15.73
N THR A 99 3.66 10.97 -14.94
CA THR A 99 3.48 12.35 -15.39
C THR A 99 4.10 13.33 -14.40
N THR A 100 4.53 14.49 -14.88
CA THR A 100 5.03 15.60 -14.07
C THR A 100 4.05 16.77 -14.12
N LYS A 101 4.18 17.71 -13.18
CA LYS A 101 3.47 18.99 -13.16
C LYS A 101 4.38 20.09 -12.63
N LEU A 102 3.96 21.34 -12.76
CA LEU A 102 4.60 22.47 -12.09
C LEU A 102 3.94 22.71 -10.73
N ASP A 103 4.74 22.89 -9.69
CA ASP A 103 4.28 23.35 -8.38
C ASP A 103 4.00 24.87 -8.38
N ASP A 104 3.51 25.40 -7.25
CA ASP A 104 3.23 26.83 -7.07
C ASP A 104 4.47 27.73 -7.25
N LYS A 105 5.67 27.15 -7.12
CA LYS A 105 6.96 27.82 -7.29
C LYS A 105 7.52 27.63 -8.71
N LYS A 106 6.75 27.04 -9.63
CA LYS A 106 7.14 26.70 -11.01
C LYS A 106 8.30 25.70 -11.10
N ASN A 107 8.56 24.94 -10.05
CA ASN A 107 9.44 23.77 -10.13
C ASN A 107 8.67 22.61 -10.71
N GLU A 108 9.33 21.83 -11.56
CA GLU A 108 8.73 20.61 -12.05
C GLU A 108 8.85 19.50 -11.00
N VAL A 109 7.71 18.90 -10.67
CA VAL A 109 7.56 17.87 -9.65
C VAL A 109 6.79 16.70 -10.23
N VAL A 110 6.92 15.53 -9.60
CA VAL A 110 6.14 14.34 -9.95
C VAL A 110 4.66 14.61 -9.68
N ASP A 111 3.81 14.38 -10.68
CA ASP A 111 2.37 14.31 -10.50
C ASP A 111 1.91 12.86 -10.26
N PHE A 112 2.52 11.92 -10.97
CA PHE A 112 2.29 10.49 -10.82
C PHE A 112 3.57 9.74 -11.23
N ASP A 113 4.07 8.86 -10.36
CA ASP A 113 5.31 8.10 -10.54
C ASP A 113 5.22 7.07 -11.68
N GLY A 114 4.10 6.36 -11.83
CA GLY A 114 3.91 5.40 -12.92
C GLY A 114 4.64 4.07 -12.70
N ILE A 115 4.15 3.02 -13.36
CA ILE A 115 4.64 1.64 -13.16
C ILE A 115 6.12 1.51 -13.51
N LYS A 116 6.57 2.10 -14.61
CA LYS A 116 7.97 1.97 -15.04
C LYS A 116 8.95 2.56 -14.02
N VAL A 117 8.65 3.72 -13.45
CA VAL A 117 9.50 4.35 -12.42
C VAL A 117 9.51 3.51 -11.14
N ARG A 118 8.34 3.00 -10.72
CA ARG A 118 8.24 2.08 -9.57
C ARG A 118 9.05 0.81 -9.78
N VAL A 119 9.08 0.26 -11.00
CA VAL A 119 9.91 -0.90 -11.33
C VAL A 119 11.40 -0.57 -11.20
N VAL A 120 11.84 0.63 -11.61
CA VAL A 120 13.23 1.07 -11.44
C VAL A 120 13.59 1.12 -9.96
N HIS A 121 12.82 1.84 -9.14
CA HIS A 121 13.04 1.92 -7.68
C HIS A 121 13.03 0.55 -7.04
N TYR A 122 12.02 -0.27 -7.32
CA TYR A 122 11.93 -1.60 -6.72
C TYR A 122 13.13 -2.49 -7.06
N CYS A 123 13.70 -2.35 -8.27
CA CYS A 123 14.92 -3.09 -8.61
C CYS A 123 16.14 -2.54 -7.88
N VAL A 124 16.29 -1.22 -7.81
CA VAL A 124 17.43 -0.57 -7.16
C VAL A 124 17.41 -0.81 -5.65
N ASP A 125 16.27 -0.63 -5.00
CA ASP A 125 16.12 -0.79 -3.55
C ASP A 125 16.42 -2.23 -3.11
N ASN A 126 15.95 -3.21 -3.89
CA ASN A 126 16.06 -4.62 -3.53
C ASN A 126 17.25 -5.34 -4.20
N ASP A 127 18.21 -4.59 -4.74
CA ASP A 127 19.41 -5.12 -5.39
C ASP A 127 19.08 -6.14 -6.52
N ILE A 128 17.94 -5.98 -7.21
CA ILE A 128 17.48 -6.88 -8.28
C ILE A 128 18.21 -6.54 -9.58
N PRO A 129 18.83 -7.53 -10.26
CA PRO A 129 19.52 -7.29 -11.52
C PRO A 129 18.58 -6.76 -12.63
N PHE A 130 19.04 -5.76 -13.38
CA PHE A 130 18.28 -5.16 -14.48
C PHE A 130 19.15 -4.84 -15.70
N GLU A 131 18.49 -4.50 -16.80
CA GLU A 131 19.08 -3.97 -18.03
C GLU A 131 18.45 -2.61 -18.32
N SER A 132 19.29 -1.63 -18.65
CA SER A 132 18.84 -0.29 -19.01
C SER A 132 19.55 0.17 -20.29
N SER A 133 18.82 0.79 -21.21
CA SER A 133 19.40 1.37 -22.43
C SER A 133 20.33 2.55 -22.13
N VAL A 134 20.14 3.20 -20.97
CA VAL A 134 20.96 4.32 -20.51
C VAL A 134 21.36 4.07 -19.05
N PRO A 135 22.63 4.31 -18.67
CA PRO A 135 23.07 4.24 -17.28
C PRO A 135 22.18 5.09 -16.33
N LEU A 136 21.85 4.54 -15.16
CA LEU A 136 20.93 5.19 -14.20
C LEU A 136 21.53 6.40 -13.49
N ASP A 137 22.85 6.52 -13.45
CA ASP A 137 23.59 7.69 -12.94
C ASP A 137 23.20 9.01 -13.66
N ARG A 138 22.69 8.92 -14.89
CA ARG A 138 22.17 10.08 -15.63
C ARG A 138 20.84 10.59 -15.09
N PHE A 139 20.15 9.78 -14.30
CA PHE A 139 18.85 10.08 -13.74
C PHE A 139 18.92 10.29 -12.22
N THR A 140 20.09 10.61 -11.66
CA THR A 140 20.21 10.95 -10.24
C THR A 140 20.12 12.46 -9.99
N ASP A 141 19.73 12.83 -8.78
CA ASP A 141 19.77 14.19 -8.26
C ASP A 141 21.19 14.54 -7.75
N THR A 142 21.35 15.70 -7.14
CA THR A 142 22.64 16.17 -6.60
C THR A 142 23.09 15.41 -5.35
N ARG A 143 22.23 14.63 -4.72
CA ARG A 143 22.51 13.78 -3.56
C ARG A 143 22.88 12.35 -3.98
N GLY A 144 22.70 12.03 -5.27
CA GLY A 144 22.92 10.70 -5.81
C GLY A 144 21.68 9.80 -5.75
N ASP A 145 20.54 10.33 -5.31
CA ASP A 145 19.27 9.61 -5.30
C ASP A 145 18.63 9.66 -6.69
N LEU A 146 17.79 8.68 -7.05
CA LEU A 146 17.07 8.72 -8.32
C LEU A 146 16.10 9.91 -8.40
N ASP A 147 16.14 10.63 -9.51
CA ASP A 147 15.29 11.76 -9.85
C ASP A 147 14.14 11.29 -10.75
N ASP A 148 12.96 11.18 -10.14
CA ASP A 148 11.75 10.71 -10.82
C ASP A 148 11.29 11.63 -11.95
N VAL A 149 11.53 12.94 -11.86
CA VAL A 149 11.18 13.86 -12.95
C VAL A 149 12.02 13.53 -14.19
N LYS A 150 13.32 13.26 -14.00
CA LYS A 150 14.20 12.83 -15.11
C LYS A 150 13.80 11.46 -15.65
N LEU A 151 13.48 10.49 -14.78
CA LEU A 151 13.04 9.15 -15.22
C LEU A 151 11.71 9.21 -16.01
N ILE A 152 10.71 9.93 -15.50
CA ILE A 152 9.41 10.09 -16.18
C ILE A 152 9.61 10.71 -17.56
N LYS A 153 10.44 11.76 -17.66
CA LYS A 153 10.78 12.37 -18.95
C LYS A 153 11.47 11.40 -19.89
N ALA A 154 12.44 10.62 -19.39
CA ALA A 154 13.15 9.65 -20.20
C ALA A 154 12.22 8.53 -20.70
N PHE A 155 11.24 8.08 -19.91
CA PHE A 155 10.25 7.10 -20.35
C PHE A 155 9.22 7.65 -21.34
N ASN A 156 8.96 8.96 -21.30
CA ASN A 156 8.04 9.66 -22.20
C ASN A 156 8.75 10.31 -23.41
N ASP A 157 10.06 10.07 -23.63
CA ASP A 157 10.77 10.59 -24.80
C ASP A 157 10.28 9.90 -26.08
N ASP A 158 9.78 10.69 -27.04
CA ASP A 158 9.21 10.18 -28.30
C ASP A 158 10.25 9.57 -29.25
N LYS A 159 11.52 10.00 -29.16
CA LYS A 159 12.58 9.62 -30.10
C LYS A 159 13.41 8.46 -29.58
N ALA A 160 13.75 8.49 -28.30
CA ALA A 160 14.63 7.54 -27.64
C ALA A 160 14.14 7.25 -26.22
N PRO A 161 12.96 6.60 -26.06
CA PRO A 161 12.43 6.30 -24.74
C PRO A 161 13.36 5.36 -23.98
N LEU A 162 13.54 5.63 -22.69
CA LEU A 162 14.28 4.76 -21.78
C LEU A 162 13.69 3.35 -21.79
N ARG A 163 14.53 2.37 -22.11
CA ARG A 163 14.17 0.95 -22.05
C ARG A 163 14.81 0.36 -20.81
N PHE A 164 13.97 0.01 -19.84
CA PHE A 164 14.36 -0.63 -18.61
C PHE A 164 13.69 -2.00 -18.50
N ARG A 165 14.45 -3.02 -18.12
CA ARG A 165 13.96 -4.39 -17.94
C ARG A 165 14.59 -5.03 -16.72
N ALA A 166 13.77 -5.40 -15.73
CA ALA A 166 14.21 -6.27 -14.65
C ALA A 166 14.54 -7.67 -15.21
N LYS A 167 15.62 -8.28 -14.73
CA LYS A 167 15.98 -9.66 -15.10
C LYS A 167 15.12 -10.69 -14.40
N GLU A 168 14.43 -10.29 -13.34
CA GLU A 168 13.50 -11.11 -12.57
C GLU A 168 12.07 -10.58 -12.67
N ALA A 169 11.10 -11.47 -12.50
CA ALA A 169 9.69 -11.13 -12.63
C ALA A 169 9.17 -10.43 -11.36
N ILE A 170 9.07 -9.11 -11.44
CA ILE A 170 8.57 -8.23 -10.37
C ILE A 170 7.10 -8.54 -10.04
N PRO A 171 6.75 -8.76 -8.76
CA PRO A 171 5.38 -8.93 -8.31
C PRO A 171 4.53 -7.72 -8.68
N SER A 172 3.32 -7.96 -9.20
CA SER A 172 2.44 -6.88 -9.62
C SER A 172 2.06 -5.97 -8.46
N ASP A 173 1.86 -6.52 -7.25
CA ASP A 173 1.51 -5.77 -6.05
C ASP A 173 2.62 -4.82 -5.56
N ALA A 174 3.87 -5.04 -5.97
CA ALA A 174 4.98 -4.14 -5.66
C ALA A 174 4.90 -2.80 -6.41
N VAL A 175 4.31 -2.79 -7.61
CA VAL A 175 4.34 -1.63 -8.51
C VAL A 175 2.94 -1.12 -8.90
N THR A 176 1.90 -1.89 -8.60
CA THR A 176 0.50 -1.49 -8.81
C THR A 176 -0.16 -1.13 -7.50
N GLY A 177 -0.86 0.00 -7.51
CA GLY A 177 -1.60 0.45 -6.35
C GLY A 177 -2.81 -0.43 -6.03
N SER A 178 -3.26 -0.37 -4.79
CA SER A 178 -4.49 -1.05 -4.36
C SER A 178 -5.74 -0.23 -4.71
N ALA A 179 -6.91 -0.88 -4.70
CA ALA A 179 -8.19 -0.23 -4.98
C ALA A 179 -8.63 0.72 -3.84
N SER A 180 -8.27 0.41 -2.59
CA SER A 180 -8.57 1.26 -1.43
C SER A 180 -7.55 2.38 -1.22
N GLY A 181 -6.32 2.18 -1.68
CA GLY A 181 -5.17 3.04 -1.36
C GLY A 181 -4.65 2.89 0.08
N ILE A 182 -5.23 2.00 0.89
CA ILE A 182 -4.85 1.78 2.29
C ILE A 182 -4.68 0.28 2.60
N ASP A 183 -4.31 -0.50 1.58
CA ASP A 183 -4.11 -1.95 1.68
C ASP A 183 -2.96 -2.28 2.66
N PRO A 184 -3.21 -3.00 3.76
CA PRO A 184 -2.17 -3.39 4.71
C PRO A 184 -1.34 -4.59 4.22
N HIS A 185 -1.70 -5.20 3.09
CA HIS A 185 -1.15 -6.48 2.67
C HIS A 185 -0.26 -6.39 1.43
N ILE A 186 0.73 -7.28 1.40
CA ILE A 186 1.51 -7.63 0.22
C ILE A 186 1.51 -9.14 0.00
N SER A 187 1.80 -9.58 -1.21
CA SER A 187 1.98 -11.00 -1.51
C SER A 187 3.24 -11.55 -0.82
N PRO A 188 3.28 -12.83 -0.45
CA PRO A 188 4.50 -13.46 0.09
C PRO A 188 5.68 -13.36 -0.87
N LYS A 189 5.42 -13.36 -2.20
CA LYS A 189 6.46 -13.19 -3.21
C LYS A 189 7.07 -11.78 -3.16
N ASN A 190 6.24 -10.75 -2.98
CA ASN A 190 6.73 -9.38 -2.79
C ASN A 190 7.50 -9.24 -1.48
N ALA A 191 7.03 -9.84 -0.39
CA ALA A 191 7.78 -9.88 0.86
C ALA A 191 9.15 -10.56 0.68
N ASP A 192 9.22 -11.73 0.02
CA ASP A 192 10.47 -12.47 -0.18
C ASP A 192 11.50 -11.68 -1.02
N MET A 193 11.06 -10.96 -2.06
CA MET A 193 11.95 -10.13 -2.87
C MET A 193 12.57 -8.95 -2.11
N GLN A 194 11.97 -8.53 -1.00
CA GLN A 194 12.51 -7.46 -0.15
C GLN A 194 13.44 -7.98 0.95
N VAL A 195 13.55 -9.30 1.14
CA VAL A 195 14.30 -9.91 2.24
C VAL A 195 15.76 -9.48 2.25
N ALA A 196 16.44 -9.51 1.09
CA ALA A 196 17.86 -9.21 1.01
C ALA A 196 18.16 -7.79 1.51
N ARG A 197 17.36 -6.81 1.07
CA ARG A 197 17.42 -5.41 1.52
C ARG A 197 17.21 -5.30 3.03
N VAL A 198 16.10 -5.85 3.54
CA VAL A 198 15.75 -5.76 4.97
C VAL A 198 16.81 -6.43 5.85
N ALA A 199 17.27 -7.63 5.48
CA ALA A 199 18.31 -8.37 6.19
C ALA A 199 19.62 -7.58 6.27
N LYS A 200 20.06 -7.00 5.13
CA LYS A 200 21.25 -6.15 5.04
C LYS A 200 21.14 -4.92 5.93
N SER A 201 20.02 -4.19 5.87
CA SER A 201 19.80 -2.98 6.66
C SER A 201 19.64 -3.24 8.17
N ARG A 202 19.19 -4.44 8.55
CA ARG A 202 19.02 -4.84 9.95
C ARG A 202 20.22 -5.62 10.51
N HIS A 203 21.20 -5.96 9.67
CA HIS A 203 22.34 -6.81 10.03
C HIS A 203 21.93 -8.18 10.59
N ILE A 204 20.90 -8.79 10.00
CA ILE A 204 20.38 -10.12 10.35
C ILE A 204 20.45 -11.05 9.15
N SER A 205 20.28 -12.36 9.37
CA SER A 205 20.34 -13.32 8.27
C SER A 205 19.06 -13.30 7.42
N VAL A 206 19.21 -13.64 6.13
CA VAL A 206 18.09 -13.83 5.19
C VAL A 206 17.10 -14.88 5.70
N ASP A 207 17.60 -15.95 6.33
CA ASP A 207 16.76 -17.04 6.83
C ASP A 207 15.90 -16.61 8.04
N GLU A 208 16.43 -15.76 8.92
CA GLU A 208 15.66 -15.18 10.02
C GLU A 208 14.50 -14.33 9.52
N VAL A 209 14.74 -13.51 8.49
CA VAL A 209 13.70 -12.68 7.88
C VAL A 209 12.65 -13.54 7.19
N ARG A 210 13.05 -14.58 6.43
CA ARG A 210 12.11 -15.52 5.80
C ARG A 210 11.27 -16.28 6.81
N ALA A 211 11.87 -16.71 7.93
CA ALA A 211 11.13 -17.34 9.01
C ALA A 211 10.10 -16.38 9.63
N LEU A 212 10.42 -15.08 9.71
CA LEU A 212 9.47 -14.07 10.15
C LEU A 212 8.30 -13.90 9.17
N ILE A 213 8.58 -13.81 7.86
CA ILE A 213 7.55 -13.75 6.81
C ILE A 213 6.64 -14.97 6.88
N ALA A 214 7.21 -16.19 6.99
CA ALA A 214 6.43 -17.42 7.04
C ALA A 214 5.46 -17.45 8.24
N ARG A 215 5.87 -16.94 9.41
CA ARG A 215 5.02 -16.84 10.60
C ARG A 215 3.90 -15.79 10.49
N HIS A 216 4.08 -14.78 9.64
CA HIS A 216 3.11 -13.70 9.41
C HIS A 216 2.40 -13.82 8.05
N THR A 217 2.55 -14.96 7.37
CA THR A 217 1.83 -15.24 6.14
C THR A 217 0.50 -15.87 6.51
N GLU A 218 -0.59 -15.16 6.20
CA GLU A 218 -1.93 -15.68 6.30
C GLU A 218 -2.28 -16.48 5.04
N GLY A 219 -2.80 -17.69 5.24
CA GLY A 219 -3.23 -18.57 4.16
C GLY A 219 -4.58 -18.18 3.56
N ARG A 220 -5.03 -18.97 2.61
CA ARG A 220 -6.38 -18.81 2.03
C ARG A 220 -7.46 -19.10 3.07
N THR A 221 -8.52 -18.31 3.06
CA THR A 221 -9.70 -18.58 3.89
C THR A 221 -10.33 -19.90 3.46
N LEU A 222 -10.46 -20.83 4.42
CA LEU A 222 -10.91 -22.21 4.19
C LEU A 222 -10.06 -22.96 3.13
N GLY A 223 -8.83 -22.52 2.86
CA GLY A 223 -7.94 -23.12 1.86
C GLY A 223 -8.25 -22.77 0.40
N MET A 224 -9.33 -22.05 0.11
CA MET A 224 -9.81 -21.82 -1.26
C MET A 224 -10.15 -20.37 -1.62
N LEU A 225 -10.47 -19.53 -0.63
CA LEU A 225 -10.86 -18.14 -0.88
C LEU A 225 -9.67 -17.19 -0.68
N GLY A 226 -9.50 -16.28 -1.64
CA GLY A 226 -8.45 -15.26 -1.62
C GLY A 226 -7.07 -15.79 -2.01
N GLU A 227 -6.06 -15.00 -1.65
CA GLU A 227 -4.65 -15.29 -1.90
C GLU A 227 -3.87 -15.23 -0.59
N PRO A 228 -2.78 -16.00 -0.45
CA PRO A 228 -1.86 -15.84 0.67
C PRO A 228 -1.33 -14.40 0.71
N HIS A 229 -1.24 -13.83 1.90
CA HIS A 229 -0.88 -12.43 2.08
C HIS A 229 -0.14 -12.21 3.40
N VAL A 230 0.59 -11.10 3.48
CA VAL A 230 1.41 -10.74 4.62
C VAL A 230 1.03 -9.33 5.06
N ASN A 231 0.70 -9.15 6.34
CA ASN A 231 0.41 -7.84 6.90
C ASN A 231 1.71 -7.06 7.15
N VAL A 232 1.89 -5.94 6.45
CA VAL A 232 3.14 -5.17 6.47
C VAL A 232 3.38 -4.52 7.84
N LEU A 233 2.34 -3.98 8.47
CA LEU A 233 2.46 -3.35 9.78
C LEU A 233 2.87 -4.38 10.84
N GLU A 234 2.17 -5.51 10.91
CA GLU A 234 2.47 -6.55 11.89
C GLU A 234 3.86 -7.17 11.66
N LEU A 235 4.23 -7.41 10.40
CA LEU A 235 5.57 -7.91 10.06
C LEU A 235 6.67 -6.94 10.48
N ASN A 236 6.51 -5.64 10.22
CA ASN A 236 7.49 -4.62 10.59
C ASN A 236 7.58 -4.45 12.13
N LEU A 237 6.46 -4.56 12.84
CA LEU A 237 6.47 -4.53 14.31
C LEU A 237 7.14 -5.77 14.90
N ALA A 238 6.89 -6.95 14.34
CA ALA A 238 7.56 -8.17 14.76
C ALA A 238 9.07 -8.10 14.49
N LEU A 239 9.47 -7.48 13.38
CA LEU A 239 10.87 -7.20 13.06
C LEU A 239 11.52 -6.31 14.12
N ASP A 240 10.85 -5.22 14.52
CA ASP A 240 11.34 -4.31 15.57
C ASP A 240 11.40 -4.94 16.97
N GLN A 241 10.46 -5.82 17.29
CA GLN A 241 10.42 -6.51 18.58
C GLN A 241 11.52 -7.57 18.70
N GLN A 242 11.80 -8.29 17.61
CA GLN A 242 12.78 -9.38 17.62
C GLN A 242 14.20 -8.88 17.35
N PHE A 243 14.35 -7.81 16.56
CA PHE A 243 15.63 -7.27 16.15
C PHE A 243 15.65 -5.76 16.40
N ALA A 244 16.49 -5.33 17.35
CA ALA A 244 16.58 -3.93 17.72
C ALA A 244 16.86 -3.06 16.49
N ARG A 245 16.20 -1.90 16.45
CA ARG A 245 16.52 -0.84 15.49
C ARG A 245 17.95 -0.39 15.75
N GLN A 246 18.74 -0.27 14.69
CA GLN A 246 20.06 0.37 14.76
C GLN A 246 19.94 1.87 14.49
#